data_AF-A0A5B0SMH8-F1
#
_entry.id   AF-A0A5B0SMH8-F1
#
_cell.length_a   1.000
_cell.length_b   1.000
_cell.length_c   1.000
_cell.angle_alpha   90.00
_cell.angle_beta   90.00
_cell.angle_gamma   90.00
#
_symmetry.space_group_name_H-M   'P 1'
#
loop_
_entity.id
_entity.type
_entity.pdbx_description
1 polymer ?
#
loop_
_entity_poly.entity_id
_entity_poly.type
_entity_poly.pdbx_seq_one_letter_code
_entity_poly.pdbx_strand_id
1 'polypeptide(L)'
;MSAFTSLSGALLLALSLNHVSAQVPANVSPCVRNCATVKVSEGYCSNPQIFSTAYDQCLRQNCNGGDIAAGLALTPAVLCATANPPPTAPGTATPAPLPVTAGNATGTPVPAGNSTGAIPNALRAAGAGTLATLIGSPAGQSYASELQQGPHTVFAPVDSALAQLPLNSTSPADLTALLNYHTVPGTVDVARLPPTGHAIVRTALRGAPHVNLPANDSQVLVLAAQPNGVLTIIEPTRNITVSNATRADNLEIAGIPNALTIPGTIAATAAAIPELSSLIAAVNGSAPQLFQQLDQTPGLTIFAPINAALANPPPNTNLPGILVNHIVNGTVLYSTTIANVTNATSAGGSHIDFINNGTGTYARSGEKTLLIVQSDIITRNGVIHLVNGLFDPSTATPTFPLPNQNNATETAGITQVEGANLTTAAQNAQQSSALRSVSSPGSLVAVFTMLLVGAFVL
;
A
#
# COMPACT_ATOMS: atom_id res chain seq x y z
N MET A 1 29.33 49.63 -11.59
CA MET A 1 29.43 50.43 -10.36
C MET A 1 28.25 50.00 -9.49
N SER A 2 28.37 48.86 -8.80
CA SER A 2 28.89 48.73 -7.43
C SER A 2 27.87 49.16 -6.39
N ALA A 3 27.22 48.18 -5.75
CA ALA A 3 26.94 48.16 -4.31
C ALA A 3 26.39 46.78 -3.90
N PHE A 4 27.29 45.82 -3.82
CA PHE A 4 27.19 44.71 -2.88
C PHE A 4 27.51 45.27 -1.48
N THR A 5 26.70 44.99 -0.46
CA THR A 5 27.17 44.47 0.84
C THR A 5 26.01 44.24 1.82
N SER A 6 26.11 43.11 2.54
CA SER A 6 25.68 42.93 3.93
C SER A 6 24.19 42.71 4.23
N LEU A 7 23.72 41.47 4.12
CA LEU A 7 22.94 40.88 5.21
C LEU A 7 23.52 39.52 5.62
N SER A 8 23.67 39.40 6.93
CA SER A 8 24.54 38.49 7.69
C SER A 8 24.13 37.02 7.66
N GLY A 9 24.97 36.17 7.07
CA GLY A 9 25.86 35.20 7.75
C GLY A 9 25.42 34.33 8.94
N ALA A 10 24.15 34.31 9.38
CA ALA A 10 23.79 33.57 10.60
C ALA A 10 22.42 32.85 10.57
N LEU A 11 21.96 32.39 9.41
CA LEU A 11 20.77 31.54 9.30
C LEU A 11 20.93 30.44 8.24
N LEU A 12 22.07 29.74 8.27
CA LEU A 12 22.36 28.60 7.39
C LEU A 12 23.09 27.46 8.12
N LEU A 13 22.85 27.31 9.42
CA LEU A 13 23.28 26.16 10.21
C LEU A 13 22.11 25.65 11.06
N ALA A 14 21.14 25.00 10.42
CA ALA A 14 20.24 24.02 11.04
C ALA A 14 19.34 23.32 9.99
N LEU A 15 19.94 22.71 8.95
CA LEU A 15 19.31 21.60 8.23
C LEU A 15 20.31 20.45 8.13
N SER A 16 20.57 19.83 9.29
CA SER A 16 21.21 18.52 9.35
C SER A 16 20.14 17.44 9.28
N LEU A 17 19.84 16.95 8.08
CA LEU A 17 19.33 15.60 7.85
C LEU A 17 19.99 15.05 6.58
N ASN A 18 20.94 14.13 6.79
CA ASN A 18 21.58 13.21 5.82
C ASN A 18 21.80 13.74 4.39
N HIS A 19 22.82 14.58 4.20
CA HIS A 19 23.41 14.75 2.86
C HIS A 19 24.23 13.51 2.51
N VAL A 20 23.75 12.72 1.55
CA VAL A 20 24.60 11.75 0.84
C VAL A 20 25.51 12.55 -0.09
N SER A 21 26.74 12.84 0.37
CA SER A 21 27.74 13.49 -0.48
C SER A 21 28.18 12.52 -1.58
N ALA A 22 28.15 12.96 -2.84
CA ALA A 22 28.67 12.18 -3.95
C ALA A 22 30.16 11.85 -3.75
N GLN A 23 30.55 10.59 -3.93
CA GLN A 23 31.95 10.15 -3.78
C GLN A 23 32.72 10.38 -5.08
N VAL A 24 32.80 11.66 -5.48
CA VAL A 24 33.44 12.06 -6.72
C VAL A 24 34.97 12.00 -6.57
N PRO A 25 35.72 11.29 -7.43
CA PRO A 25 37.18 11.24 -7.35
C PRO A 25 37.81 12.65 -7.39
N ALA A 26 38.85 12.88 -6.59
CA ALA A 26 39.45 14.20 -6.44
C ALA A 26 40.08 14.75 -7.73
N ASN A 27 40.37 13.89 -8.72
CA ASN A 27 41.01 14.26 -9.98
C ASN A 27 40.04 14.70 -11.10
N VAL A 28 38.73 14.73 -10.86
CA VAL A 28 37.76 15.13 -11.90
C VAL A 28 37.50 16.63 -11.84
N SER A 29 37.13 17.20 -12.99
CA SER A 29 36.90 18.64 -13.12
C SER A 29 35.71 19.13 -12.29
N PRO A 30 35.67 20.45 -11.96
CA PRO A 30 34.58 21.02 -11.16
C PRO A 30 33.19 20.82 -11.78
N CYS A 31 33.08 20.82 -13.11
CA CYS A 31 31.81 20.60 -13.80
C CYS A 31 31.26 19.19 -13.58
N VAL A 32 32.12 18.18 -13.78
CA VAL A 32 31.80 16.76 -13.58
C VAL A 32 31.38 16.49 -12.13
N ARG A 33 32.08 17.14 -11.18
CA ARG A 33 31.77 17.05 -9.75
C ARG A 33 30.42 17.65 -9.40
N ASN A 34 30.09 18.83 -9.93
CA ASN A 34 28.80 19.46 -9.66
C ASN A 34 27.64 18.63 -10.21
N CYS A 35 27.75 18.12 -11.44
CA CYS A 35 26.73 17.25 -12.01
C CYS A 35 26.51 15.98 -11.18
N ALA A 36 27.59 15.35 -10.71
CA ALA A 36 27.48 14.15 -9.89
C ALA A 36 26.82 14.45 -8.54
N THR A 37 27.28 15.50 -7.85
CA THR A 37 26.72 15.90 -6.55
C THR A 37 25.23 16.23 -6.63
N VAL A 38 24.79 16.96 -7.66
CA VAL A 38 23.38 17.29 -7.86
C VAL A 38 22.57 16.02 -8.08
N LYS A 39 23.01 15.11 -8.95
CA LYS A 39 22.24 13.87 -9.24
C LYS A 39 22.20 12.89 -8.06
N VAL A 40 23.24 12.86 -7.24
CA VAL A 40 23.20 12.12 -5.97
C VAL A 40 22.22 12.75 -4.98
N SER A 41 22.22 14.09 -4.85
CA SER A 41 21.31 14.81 -3.95
C SER A 41 19.83 14.77 -4.37
N GLU A 42 19.57 14.65 -5.68
CA GLU A 42 18.23 14.46 -6.25
C GLU A 42 17.72 13.01 -6.10
N GLY A 43 18.51 12.12 -5.49
CA GLY A 43 18.08 10.75 -5.15
C GLY A 43 18.18 9.75 -6.30
N TYR A 44 18.81 10.09 -7.42
CA TYR A 44 18.89 9.19 -8.58
C TYR A 44 19.72 7.93 -8.34
N CYS A 45 20.50 7.86 -7.26
CA CYS A 45 21.29 6.68 -6.91
C CYS A 45 20.47 5.41 -6.65
N SER A 46 19.15 5.52 -6.48
CA SER A 46 18.25 4.36 -6.35
C SER A 46 18.02 3.61 -7.67
N ASN A 47 18.34 4.20 -8.84
CA ASN A 47 18.25 3.53 -10.13
C ASN A 47 19.47 3.87 -11.00
N PRO A 48 20.41 2.92 -11.21
CA PRO A 48 21.64 3.17 -11.96
C PRO A 48 21.43 3.65 -13.41
N GLN A 49 20.37 3.18 -14.08
CA GLN A 49 20.09 3.55 -15.47
C GLN A 49 19.53 4.98 -15.57
N ILE A 50 18.63 5.35 -14.64
CA ILE A 50 18.10 6.72 -14.56
C ILE A 50 19.21 7.68 -14.12
N PHE A 51 20.04 7.28 -13.16
CA PHE A 51 21.23 8.05 -12.78
C PHE A 51 22.16 8.28 -13.97
N SER A 52 22.54 7.23 -14.71
CA SER A 52 23.40 7.34 -15.89
C SER A 52 22.82 8.29 -16.95
N THR A 53 21.51 8.21 -17.19
CA THR A 53 20.84 9.06 -18.18
C THR A 53 20.78 10.52 -17.72
N ALA A 54 20.37 10.78 -16.47
CA ALA A 54 20.29 12.13 -15.91
C ALA A 54 21.67 12.77 -15.73
N TYR A 55 22.69 11.95 -15.44
CA TYR A 55 24.08 12.38 -15.31
C TYR A 55 24.70 12.73 -16.66
N ASP A 56 24.53 11.89 -17.70
CA ASP A 56 24.97 12.20 -19.08
C ASP A 56 24.29 13.47 -19.61
N GLN A 57 22.99 13.65 -19.37
CA GLN A 57 22.29 14.87 -19.73
C GLN A 57 22.87 16.11 -19.02
N CYS A 58 23.17 16.01 -17.72
CA CYS A 58 23.79 17.12 -17.00
C CYS A 58 25.18 17.47 -17.57
N LEU A 59 26.01 16.47 -17.85
CA LEU A 59 27.34 16.67 -18.43
C LEU A 59 27.27 17.36 -19.80
N ARG A 60 26.40 16.88 -20.69
CA ARG A 60 26.26 17.43 -22.05
C ARG A 60 25.71 18.84 -22.07
N GLN A 61 24.89 19.21 -21.09
CA GLN A 61 24.28 20.53 -21.02
C GLN A 61 25.20 21.58 -20.36
N ASN A 62 26.12 21.15 -19.49
CA ASN A 62 26.85 22.08 -18.61
C ASN A 62 28.38 22.01 -18.74
N CYS A 63 28.95 20.96 -19.33
CA CYS A 63 30.40 20.73 -19.39
C CYS A 63 30.98 20.82 -20.81
N ASN A 64 32.28 21.10 -20.93
CA ASN A 64 32.99 21.09 -22.22
C ASN A 64 33.29 19.66 -22.71
N GLY A 65 33.70 19.50 -23.97
CA GLY A 65 33.92 18.18 -24.58
C GLY A 65 34.93 17.28 -23.85
N GLY A 66 35.98 17.85 -23.24
CA GLY A 66 36.96 17.09 -22.47
C GLY A 66 36.39 16.58 -21.14
N ASP A 67 35.58 17.41 -20.48
CA ASP A 67 34.91 17.07 -19.22
C ASP A 67 33.79 16.05 -19.41
N ILE A 68 33.07 16.09 -20.54
CA ILE A 68 32.06 15.08 -20.88
C ILE A 68 32.71 13.70 -21.02
N ALA A 69 33.83 13.60 -21.75
CA ALA A 69 34.54 12.33 -21.92
C ALA A 69 35.08 11.78 -20.60
N ALA A 70 35.62 12.64 -19.74
CA ALA A 70 36.10 12.26 -18.41
C ALA A 70 34.95 11.88 -17.45
N GLY A 71 33.82 12.58 -17.51
CA GLY A 71 32.64 12.30 -16.67
C GLY A 71 31.92 11.01 -17.06
N LEU A 72 31.82 10.71 -18.35
CA LEU A 72 31.20 9.47 -18.84
C LEU A 72 31.97 8.19 -18.50
N ALA A 73 33.26 8.33 -18.15
CA ALA A 73 34.05 7.22 -17.64
C ALA A 73 33.70 6.86 -16.18
N LEU A 74 32.94 7.69 -15.47
CA LEU A 74 32.53 7.45 -14.08
C LEU A 74 31.20 6.68 -14.05
N THR A 75 31.20 5.53 -13.38
CA THR A 75 29.99 4.71 -13.25
C THR A 75 29.13 5.16 -12.07
N PRO A 76 27.81 4.90 -12.11
CA PRO A 76 26.92 5.13 -10.97
C PRO A 76 27.43 4.43 -9.70
N ALA A 77 28.07 3.27 -9.84
CA ALA A 77 28.67 2.53 -8.72
C ALA A 77 29.80 3.30 -8.02
N VAL A 78 30.56 4.13 -8.75
CA VAL A 78 31.62 4.97 -8.16
C VAL A 78 31.03 6.23 -7.54
N LEU A 79 30.06 6.85 -8.22
CA LEU A 79 29.49 8.14 -7.81
C LEU A 79 28.48 8.04 -6.66
N CYS A 80 27.81 6.89 -6.54
CA CYS A 80 26.77 6.62 -5.54
C CYS A 80 27.25 5.72 -4.38
N ALA A 81 28.53 5.37 -4.30
CA ALA A 81 29.03 4.50 -3.23
C ALA A 81 29.04 5.22 -1.86
N THR A 82 28.30 4.67 -0.90
CA THR A 82 28.55 4.89 0.55
C THR A 82 29.75 4.03 0.97
N ALA A 83 30.73 4.62 1.65
CA ALA A 83 32.04 4.06 2.00
C ALA A 83 32.15 2.51 2.09
N ASN A 84 32.64 1.87 1.01
CA ASN A 84 33.68 0.83 0.99
C ASN A 84 33.91 0.31 -0.46
N PRO A 85 35.16 0.23 -0.99
CA PRO A 85 35.42 -0.26 -2.35
C PRO A 85 35.55 -1.80 -2.40
N PRO A 86 35.16 -2.48 -3.50
CA PRO A 86 35.45 -3.90 -3.72
C PRO A 86 36.86 -4.10 -4.34
N PRO A 87 37.57 -5.20 -4.02
CA PRO A 87 38.85 -5.51 -4.62
C PRO A 87 38.69 -6.06 -6.04
N THR A 88 39.58 -5.62 -6.93
CA THR A 88 39.78 -6.13 -8.29
C THR A 88 40.33 -7.57 -8.30
N ALA A 89 39.95 -8.30 -9.35
CA ALA A 89 40.21 -9.73 -9.63
C ALA A 89 41.71 -10.12 -9.78
N PRO A 90 42.04 -11.44 -9.80
CA PRO A 90 43.37 -11.95 -9.43
C PRO A 90 44.38 -12.02 -10.60
N GLY A 91 45.62 -11.65 -10.30
CA GLY A 91 46.82 -11.95 -11.07
C GLY A 91 47.79 -12.81 -10.25
N THR A 92 48.35 -13.81 -10.90
CA THR A 92 49.24 -14.88 -10.44
C THR A 92 50.46 -14.43 -9.62
N ALA A 93 50.70 -15.08 -8.47
CA ALA A 93 52.00 -15.65 -8.03
C ALA A 93 51.96 -16.09 -6.54
N THR A 94 52.34 -17.34 -6.26
CA THR A 94 52.90 -17.77 -4.95
C THR A 94 54.43 -17.56 -5.03
N PRO A 95 55.20 -17.30 -3.94
CA PRO A 95 55.37 -18.28 -2.84
C PRO A 95 55.68 -17.76 -1.40
N ALA A 96 55.39 -18.62 -0.41
CA ALA A 96 56.11 -18.88 0.87
C ALA A 96 56.12 -17.86 2.06
N PRO A 97 56.40 -18.29 3.33
CA PRO A 97 55.53 -17.99 4.49
C PRO A 97 56.21 -17.34 5.74
N LEU A 98 55.37 -17.03 6.76
CA LEU A 98 55.60 -16.78 8.22
C LEU A 98 55.96 -15.34 8.68
N PRO A 99 55.72 -14.93 9.96
CA PRO A 99 54.95 -15.54 11.08
C PRO A 99 53.89 -14.61 11.76
N VAL A 100 53.15 -15.23 12.68
CA VAL A 100 52.12 -14.78 13.65
C VAL A 100 52.30 -13.43 14.37
N THR A 101 51.18 -12.78 14.73
CA THR A 101 50.89 -12.38 16.14
C THR A 101 49.38 -12.26 16.37
N ALA A 102 48.91 -12.84 17.47
CA ALA A 102 47.52 -12.96 17.89
C ALA A 102 46.94 -11.67 18.50
N GLY A 103 45.67 -11.38 18.17
CA GLY A 103 44.83 -10.37 18.81
C GLY A 103 43.40 -10.89 18.87
N ASN A 104 43.04 -11.40 20.04
CA ASN A 104 41.81 -12.11 20.39
C ASN A 104 40.54 -11.25 20.20
N ALA A 105 39.69 -11.63 19.24
CA ALA A 105 38.28 -11.29 19.21
C ALA A 105 37.50 -12.59 18.96
N THR A 106 37.16 -13.25 20.06
CA THR A 106 36.27 -14.41 20.12
C THR A 106 34.85 -13.98 19.76
N GLY A 107 34.59 -13.87 18.46
CA GLY A 107 33.27 -13.96 17.87
C GLY A 107 33.33 -15.10 16.86
N THR A 108 33.06 -16.32 17.32
CA THR A 108 32.83 -17.48 16.45
C THR A 108 31.87 -17.09 15.32
N PRO A 109 32.10 -17.50 14.06
CA PRO A 109 31.02 -17.55 13.09
C PRO A 109 29.92 -18.36 13.75
N VAL A 110 28.75 -17.74 13.98
CA VAL A 110 27.58 -18.52 14.42
C VAL A 110 27.39 -19.57 13.33
N PRO A 111 27.48 -20.87 13.66
CA PRO A 111 27.27 -21.92 12.68
C PRO A 111 25.92 -21.70 12.04
N ALA A 112 25.80 -21.94 10.73
CA ALA A 112 24.51 -22.08 10.07
C ALA A 112 23.67 -23.05 10.91
N GLY A 113 22.73 -22.49 11.67
CA GLY A 113 21.82 -23.26 12.49
C GLY A 113 21.11 -24.21 11.57
N ASN A 114 21.20 -25.49 11.89
CA ASN A 114 20.53 -26.58 11.23
C ASN A 114 19.00 -26.39 11.28
N SER A 115 18.45 -25.56 10.40
CA SER A 115 17.02 -25.50 10.09
C SER A 115 16.79 -26.31 8.81
N THR A 116 16.90 -27.63 8.91
CA THR A 116 16.79 -28.62 7.81
C THR A 116 15.37 -28.77 7.26
N GLY A 117 14.55 -27.72 7.30
CA GLY A 117 13.21 -27.71 6.71
C GLY A 117 13.22 -27.21 5.27
N ALA A 118 12.26 -27.65 4.45
CA ALA A 118 12.10 -27.18 3.07
C ALA A 118 11.82 -25.66 3.02
N ILE A 119 11.07 -25.13 3.99
CA ILE A 119 10.67 -23.71 4.05
C ILE A 119 11.87 -22.75 4.22
N PRO A 120 12.75 -22.87 5.24
CA PRO A 120 13.95 -22.04 5.34
C PRO A 120 14.86 -22.08 4.10
N ASN A 121 14.95 -23.23 3.43
CA ASN A 121 15.77 -23.38 2.23
C ASN A 121 15.13 -22.67 1.03
N ALA A 122 13.81 -22.77 0.85
CA ALA A 122 13.11 -22.06 -0.21
C ALA A 122 13.13 -20.54 -0.01
N LEU A 123 13.03 -20.06 1.24
CA LEU A 123 13.20 -18.63 1.55
C LEU A 123 14.61 -18.12 1.20
N ARG A 124 15.66 -18.89 1.53
CA ARG A 124 17.03 -18.56 1.12
C ARG A 124 17.21 -18.56 -0.39
N ALA A 125 16.60 -19.52 -1.09
CA ALA A 125 16.61 -19.58 -2.56
C ALA A 125 15.90 -18.37 -3.19
N ALA A 126 14.88 -17.83 -2.53
CA ALA A 126 14.19 -16.59 -2.91
C ALA A 126 14.96 -15.31 -2.50
N GLY A 127 16.17 -15.42 -1.93
CA GLY A 127 16.97 -14.27 -1.47
C GLY A 127 16.53 -13.67 -0.14
N ALA A 128 15.67 -14.36 0.62
CA ALA A 128 15.13 -13.93 1.91
C ALA A 128 15.73 -14.75 3.08
N GLY A 129 17.06 -14.82 3.15
CA GLY A 129 17.77 -15.61 4.16
C GLY A 129 17.62 -15.08 5.59
N THR A 130 17.48 -13.76 5.73
CA THR A 130 17.20 -13.08 6.99
C THR A 130 15.80 -13.43 7.49
N LEU A 131 14.81 -13.46 6.59
CA LEU A 131 13.46 -13.92 6.93
C LEU A 131 13.46 -15.41 7.32
N ALA A 132 14.21 -16.26 6.61
CA ALA A 132 14.38 -17.66 6.98
C ALA A 132 14.92 -17.83 8.41
N THR A 133 15.88 -16.97 8.79
CA THR A 133 16.45 -16.95 10.15
C THR A 133 15.46 -16.45 11.18
N LEU A 134 14.66 -15.43 10.84
CA LEU A 134 13.62 -14.88 11.71
C LEU A 134 12.54 -15.93 12.01
N ILE A 135 12.06 -16.65 11.00
CA ILE A 135 11.03 -17.70 11.14
C ILE A 135 11.56 -18.87 11.98
N GLY A 136 12.85 -19.19 11.86
CA GLY A 136 13.50 -20.21 12.68
C GLY A 136 13.79 -19.77 14.12
N SER A 137 13.65 -18.49 14.45
CA SER A 137 13.86 -17.97 15.80
C SER A 137 12.65 -18.23 16.71
N PRO A 138 12.80 -18.21 18.05
CA PRO A 138 11.67 -18.29 18.97
C PRO A 138 10.57 -17.25 18.71
N ALA A 139 10.94 -16.06 18.23
CA ALA A 139 9.99 -14.99 17.90
C ALA A 139 9.16 -15.29 16.63
N GLY A 140 9.67 -16.13 15.73
CA GLY A 140 9.00 -16.52 14.49
C GLY A 140 8.18 -17.80 14.58
N GLN A 141 8.20 -18.51 15.71
CA GLN A 141 7.55 -19.83 15.83
C GLN A 141 6.03 -19.78 15.69
N SER A 142 5.37 -18.72 16.18
CA SER A 142 3.93 -18.53 16.02
C SER A 142 3.56 -18.41 14.55
N TYR A 143 4.28 -17.58 13.80
CA TYR A 143 4.11 -17.39 12.37
C TYR A 143 4.49 -18.64 11.57
N ALA A 144 5.56 -19.35 11.94
CA ALA A 144 5.90 -20.63 11.35
C ALA A 144 4.77 -21.67 11.51
N SER A 145 4.09 -21.66 12.65
CA SER A 145 2.93 -22.53 12.93
C SER A 145 1.69 -22.09 12.15
N GLU A 146 1.50 -20.79 11.93
CA GLU A 146 0.43 -20.25 11.07
C GLU A 146 0.62 -20.72 9.62
N LEU A 147 1.84 -20.62 9.09
CA LEU A 147 2.19 -21.05 7.74
C LEU A 147 2.00 -22.56 7.48
N GLN A 148 1.86 -23.37 8.53
CA GLN A 148 1.55 -24.79 8.40
C GLN A 148 0.04 -25.07 8.30
N GLN A 149 -0.82 -24.09 8.59
CA GLN A 149 -2.28 -24.24 8.67
C GLN A 149 -3.00 -24.11 7.32
N GLY A 150 -2.47 -24.79 6.30
CA GLY A 150 -3.04 -24.83 4.96
C GLY A 150 -2.11 -24.20 3.92
N PRO A 151 -2.59 -24.07 2.67
CA PRO A 151 -1.82 -23.42 1.63
C PRO A 151 -1.69 -21.92 1.91
N HIS A 152 -0.48 -21.37 1.76
CA HIS A 152 -0.26 -19.92 1.81
C HIS A 152 0.70 -19.46 0.72
N THR A 153 0.51 -18.24 0.25
CA THR A 153 1.46 -17.52 -0.58
C THR A 153 2.14 -16.46 0.26
N VAL A 154 3.47 -16.53 0.38
CA VAL A 154 4.29 -15.58 1.13
C VAL A 154 5.09 -14.74 0.14
N PHE A 155 4.80 -13.44 0.10
CA PHE A 155 5.60 -12.46 -0.62
C PHE A 155 6.82 -12.12 0.24
N ALA A 156 7.95 -12.79 0.02
CA ALA A 156 9.12 -12.71 0.88
C ALA A 156 10.05 -11.55 0.46
N PRO A 157 10.24 -10.50 1.29
CA PRO A 157 11.23 -9.47 1.00
C PRO A 157 12.62 -10.07 0.97
N VAL A 158 13.38 -9.76 -0.08
CA VAL A 158 14.80 -10.11 -0.14
C VAL A 158 15.59 -9.43 0.98
N ASP A 159 16.77 -9.95 1.30
CA ASP A 159 17.58 -9.46 2.42
C ASP A 159 17.90 -7.95 2.32
N SER A 160 18.14 -7.43 1.11
CA SER A 160 18.36 -6.00 0.89
C SER A 160 17.11 -5.15 1.16
N ALA A 161 15.92 -5.71 0.92
CA ALA A 161 14.65 -5.04 1.19
C ALA A 161 14.36 -5.05 2.70
N LEU A 162 14.61 -6.19 3.35
CA LEU A 162 14.37 -6.35 4.77
C LEU A 162 15.34 -5.52 5.63
N ALA A 163 16.57 -5.32 5.16
CA ALA A 163 17.56 -4.44 5.80
C ALA A 163 17.17 -2.95 5.80
N GLN A 164 16.25 -2.54 4.93
CA GLN A 164 15.71 -1.17 4.91
C GLN A 164 14.61 -0.95 5.97
N LEU A 165 14.14 -2.02 6.60
CA LEU A 165 13.12 -1.94 7.65
C LEU A 165 13.76 -1.81 9.03
N PRO A 166 13.21 -0.98 9.93
CA PRO A 166 13.70 -0.81 11.29
C PRO A 166 13.31 -1.99 12.19
N LEU A 167 13.67 -3.21 11.79
CA LEU A 167 13.27 -4.45 12.49
C LEU A 167 13.78 -4.51 13.94
N ASN A 168 14.89 -3.82 14.24
CA ASN A 168 15.48 -3.77 15.57
C ASN A 168 14.70 -2.93 16.58
N SER A 169 13.84 -2.00 16.12
CA SER A 169 12.96 -1.19 16.97
C SER A 169 11.48 -1.53 16.76
N THR A 170 11.17 -2.51 15.91
CA THR A 170 9.81 -2.95 15.64
C THR A 170 9.30 -3.80 16.81
N SER A 171 8.09 -3.52 17.29
CA SER A 171 7.49 -4.34 18.34
C SER A 171 7.16 -5.74 17.82
N PRO A 172 7.12 -6.79 18.66
CA PRO A 172 6.73 -8.14 18.20
C PRO A 172 5.34 -8.18 17.53
N ALA A 173 4.42 -7.33 17.98
CA ALA A 173 3.08 -7.22 17.40
C ALA A 173 3.13 -6.59 16.00
N ASP A 174 3.90 -5.54 15.79
CA ASP A 174 4.05 -4.89 14.48
C ASP A 174 4.81 -5.77 13.49
N LEU A 175 5.80 -6.54 13.97
CA LEU A 175 6.49 -7.53 13.15
C LEU A 175 5.53 -8.63 12.70
N THR A 176 4.70 -9.15 13.60
CA THR A 176 3.68 -10.15 13.25
C THR A 176 2.69 -9.58 12.24
N ALA A 177 2.24 -8.33 12.43
CA ALA A 177 1.35 -7.67 11.49
C ALA A 177 1.98 -7.51 10.10
N LEU A 178 3.27 -7.17 10.05
CA LEU A 178 4.02 -7.07 8.81
C LEU A 178 4.10 -8.42 8.10
N LEU A 179 4.47 -9.49 8.82
CA LEU A 179 4.54 -10.84 8.26
C LEU A 179 3.18 -11.32 7.73
N ASN A 180 2.10 -11.05 8.47
CA ASN A 180 0.75 -11.43 8.07
C ASN A 180 0.26 -10.60 6.86
N TYR A 181 0.74 -9.38 6.67
CA TYR A 181 0.46 -8.59 5.47
C TYR A 181 1.20 -9.11 4.23
N HIS A 182 2.38 -9.71 4.42
CA HIS A 182 3.13 -10.40 3.36
C HIS A 182 2.58 -11.80 3.05
N THR A 183 1.56 -12.25 3.76
CA THR A 183 0.98 -13.59 3.63
C THR A 183 -0.42 -13.51 3.07
N VAL A 184 -0.68 -14.23 1.98
CA VAL A 184 -2.01 -14.47 1.42
C VAL A 184 -2.40 -15.91 1.73
N PRO A 185 -3.50 -16.15 2.46
CA PRO A 185 -4.06 -17.50 2.58
C PRO A 185 -4.46 -18.05 1.20
N GLY A 186 -4.04 -19.27 0.88
CA GLY A 186 -4.18 -19.93 -0.42
C GLY A 186 -3.00 -19.73 -1.36
N THR A 187 -3.09 -20.33 -2.56
CA THR A 187 -2.11 -20.17 -3.65
C THR A 187 -2.56 -19.14 -4.69
N VAL A 188 -1.72 -18.12 -4.95
CA VAL A 188 -2.00 -17.09 -5.96
C VAL A 188 -1.62 -17.58 -7.35
N ASP A 189 -2.61 -17.99 -8.13
CA ASP A 189 -2.40 -18.34 -9.54
C ASP A 189 -2.47 -17.10 -10.43
N VAL A 190 -1.30 -16.68 -10.93
CA VAL A 190 -1.17 -15.52 -11.82
C VAL A 190 -1.99 -15.69 -13.11
N ALA A 191 -2.17 -16.92 -13.59
CA ALA A 191 -2.96 -17.18 -14.81
C ALA A 191 -4.46 -16.95 -14.61
N ARG A 192 -4.94 -16.89 -13.35
CA ARG A 192 -6.34 -16.61 -13.00
C ARG A 192 -6.59 -15.15 -12.71
N LEU A 193 -5.56 -14.32 -12.69
CA LEU A 193 -5.71 -12.88 -12.56
C LEU A 193 -6.29 -12.28 -13.86
N PRO A 194 -7.06 -11.18 -13.76
CA PRO A 194 -7.58 -10.54 -14.95
C PRO A 194 -6.41 -10.06 -15.84
N PRO A 195 -6.51 -10.23 -17.17
CA PRO A 195 -5.44 -9.85 -18.09
C PRO A 195 -5.23 -8.34 -18.19
N THR A 196 -6.24 -7.57 -17.75
CA THR A 196 -6.22 -6.11 -17.65
C THR A 196 -6.91 -5.68 -16.37
N GLY A 197 -6.38 -4.65 -15.71
CA GLY A 197 -6.93 -4.14 -14.44
C GLY A 197 -6.31 -4.83 -13.22
N HIS A 198 -7.05 -4.84 -12.13
CA HIS A 198 -6.57 -5.31 -10.84
C HIS A 198 -7.35 -6.53 -10.34
N ALA A 199 -6.68 -7.35 -9.55
CA ALA A 199 -7.27 -8.31 -8.64
C ALA A 199 -7.08 -7.83 -7.20
N ILE A 200 -8.09 -8.04 -6.38
CA ILE A 200 -8.02 -7.79 -4.94
C ILE A 200 -7.94 -9.13 -4.24
N VAL A 201 -6.92 -9.32 -3.41
CA VAL A 201 -6.74 -10.56 -2.62
C VAL A 201 -6.56 -10.21 -1.15
N ARG A 202 -7.09 -11.06 -0.27
CA ARG A 202 -6.97 -10.88 1.17
C ARG A 202 -5.64 -11.41 1.69
N THR A 203 -5.03 -10.65 2.57
CA THR A 203 -3.88 -11.07 3.37
C THR A 203 -4.31 -11.81 4.64
N ALA A 204 -3.35 -12.31 5.40
CA ALA A 204 -3.56 -12.85 6.74
C ALA A 204 -3.65 -11.73 7.81
N LEU A 205 -3.28 -10.48 7.47
CA LEU A 205 -3.35 -9.35 8.41
C LEU A 205 -4.81 -8.94 8.65
N ARG A 206 -5.26 -8.94 9.91
CA ARG A 206 -6.61 -8.51 10.32
C ARG A 206 -6.56 -7.85 11.69
N GLY A 207 -7.62 -7.11 12.01
CA GLY A 207 -7.83 -6.50 13.32
C GLY A 207 -6.99 -5.24 13.61
N ALA A 208 -7.33 -4.59 14.72
CA ALA A 208 -6.67 -3.39 15.21
C ALA A 208 -5.23 -3.66 15.72
N PRO A 209 -4.32 -2.68 15.66
CA PRO A 209 -4.53 -1.32 15.16
C PRO A 209 -4.40 -1.22 13.64
N HIS A 210 -4.01 -2.26 12.92
CA HIS A 210 -3.58 -2.16 11.51
C HIS A 210 -4.70 -2.27 10.48
N VAL A 211 -5.85 -2.84 10.85
CA VAL A 211 -7.01 -3.04 9.97
C VAL A 211 -8.28 -2.59 10.67
N ASN A 212 -9.12 -1.84 9.97
CA ASN A 212 -10.42 -1.38 10.42
C ASN A 212 -11.45 -1.49 9.27
N LEU A 213 -11.55 -2.69 8.70
CA LEU A 213 -12.51 -3.01 7.63
C LEU A 213 -13.81 -3.60 8.21
N PRO A 214 -14.94 -3.51 7.48
CA PRO A 214 -16.20 -4.12 7.89
C PRO A 214 -16.07 -5.63 8.15
N ALA A 215 -16.98 -6.19 8.93
CA ALA A 215 -17.03 -7.64 9.21
C ALA A 215 -15.74 -8.27 9.79
N ASN A 216 -14.84 -7.46 10.36
CA ASN A 216 -13.51 -7.90 10.82
C ASN A 216 -12.70 -8.57 9.70
N ASP A 217 -12.83 -8.06 8.48
CA ASP A 217 -12.13 -8.55 7.33
C ASP A 217 -10.62 -8.30 7.40
N SER A 218 -9.85 -9.11 6.67
CA SER A 218 -8.42 -8.90 6.52
C SER A 218 -8.12 -7.81 5.51
N GLN A 219 -6.97 -7.17 5.73
CA GLN A 219 -6.39 -6.24 4.79
C GLN A 219 -6.13 -6.91 3.45
N VAL A 220 -6.12 -6.12 2.37
CA VAL A 220 -6.02 -6.61 1.01
C VAL A 220 -4.72 -6.16 0.32
N LEU A 221 -4.34 -6.90 -0.72
CA LEU A 221 -3.35 -6.50 -1.71
C LEU A 221 -4.03 -6.29 -3.06
N VAL A 222 -3.47 -5.36 -3.83
CA VAL A 222 -3.84 -5.12 -5.22
C VAL A 222 -2.80 -5.81 -6.09
N LEU A 223 -3.24 -6.79 -6.86
CA LEU A 223 -2.42 -7.57 -7.76
C LEU A 223 -2.75 -7.25 -9.21
N ALA A 224 -1.76 -7.29 -10.08
CA ALA A 224 -1.94 -7.24 -11.53
C ALA A 224 -1.02 -8.26 -12.20
N ALA A 225 -1.53 -8.93 -13.23
CA ALA A 225 -0.70 -9.71 -14.14
C ALA A 225 -0.22 -8.81 -15.27
N GLN A 226 1.09 -8.68 -15.43
CA GLN A 226 1.66 -8.03 -16.60
C GLN A 226 1.42 -8.90 -17.85
N PRO A 227 1.41 -8.31 -19.07
CA PRO A 227 1.22 -9.07 -20.31
C PRO A 227 2.23 -10.21 -20.55
N ASN A 228 3.40 -10.14 -19.92
CA ASN A 228 4.45 -11.16 -19.96
C ASN A 228 4.26 -12.27 -18.90
N GLY A 229 3.15 -12.25 -18.15
CA GLY A 229 2.85 -13.21 -17.08
C GLY A 229 3.54 -12.92 -15.74
N VAL A 230 4.22 -11.78 -15.60
CA VAL A 230 4.86 -11.38 -14.33
C VAL A 230 3.83 -10.77 -13.39
N LEU A 231 3.79 -11.28 -12.16
CA LEU A 231 2.94 -10.73 -11.11
C LEU A 231 3.51 -9.41 -10.59
N THR A 232 2.63 -8.42 -10.44
CA THR A 232 2.94 -7.12 -9.81
C THR A 232 1.99 -6.88 -8.65
N ILE A 233 2.54 -6.42 -7.53
CA ILE A 233 1.77 -5.86 -6.41
C ILE A 233 1.76 -4.34 -6.58
N ILE A 234 0.59 -3.73 -6.52
CA ILE A 234 0.41 -2.29 -6.70
C ILE A 234 0.18 -1.66 -5.31
N GLU A 235 1.09 -0.77 -4.91
CA GLU A 235 0.97 0.06 -3.72
C GLU A 235 0.63 1.51 -4.11
N PRO A 236 0.15 2.35 -3.18
CA PRO A 236 -0.23 3.73 -3.48
C PRO A 236 0.82 4.56 -4.22
N THR A 237 2.11 4.33 -3.95
CA THR A 237 3.22 5.15 -4.46
C THR A 237 4.20 4.38 -5.34
N ARG A 238 4.04 3.06 -5.50
CA ARG A 238 4.97 2.22 -6.27
C ARG A 238 4.37 0.89 -6.66
N ASN A 239 4.96 0.29 -7.69
CA ASN A 239 4.67 -1.08 -8.12
C ASN A 239 5.84 -1.99 -7.74
N ILE A 240 5.54 -3.19 -7.27
CA ILE A 240 6.51 -4.19 -6.84
C ILE A 240 6.37 -5.41 -7.75
N THR A 241 7.40 -5.67 -8.55
CA THR A 241 7.44 -6.87 -9.40
C THR A 241 7.85 -8.07 -8.56
N VAL A 242 7.04 -9.13 -8.61
CA VAL A 242 7.27 -10.36 -7.86
C VAL A 242 8.19 -11.27 -8.68
N SER A 243 9.21 -11.81 -8.02
CA SER A 243 10.13 -12.80 -8.59
C SER A 243 9.45 -14.15 -8.74
N ASN A 244 10.10 -15.10 -9.43
CA ASN A 244 9.53 -16.43 -9.61
C ASN A 244 9.21 -17.10 -8.26
N ALA A 245 8.02 -17.68 -8.16
CA ALA A 245 7.58 -18.33 -6.94
C ALA A 245 8.16 -19.74 -6.84
N THR A 246 8.63 -20.11 -5.66
CA THR A 246 9.11 -21.46 -5.34
C THR A 246 8.13 -22.12 -4.39
N ARG A 247 7.73 -23.36 -4.66
CA ARG A 247 6.90 -24.14 -3.72
C ARG A 247 7.77 -24.93 -2.75
N ALA A 248 7.41 -24.86 -1.48
CA ALA A 248 7.96 -25.68 -0.42
C ALA A 248 6.83 -26.10 0.52
N ASP A 249 6.58 -27.41 0.62
CA ASP A 249 5.46 -27.97 1.38
C ASP A 249 4.12 -27.32 0.95
N ASN A 250 3.38 -26.74 1.90
CA ASN A 250 2.13 -26.02 1.65
C ASN A 250 2.33 -24.53 1.31
N LEU A 251 3.58 -24.08 1.12
CA LEU A 251 3.89 -22.67 0.88
C LEU A 251 4.31 -22.41 -0.55
N GLU A 252 3.75 -21.34 -1.11
CA GLU A 252 4.26 -20.68 -2.29
C GLU A 252 5.04 -19.44 -1.85
N ILE A 253 6.34 -19.41 -2.10
CA ILE A 253 7.23 -18.34 -1.66
C ILE A 253 7.64 -17.53 -2.88
N ALA A 254 7.24 -16.26 -2.91
CA ALA A 254 7.49 -15.37 -4.02
C ALA A 254 8.36 -14.20 -3.56
N GLY A 255 9.60 -14.12 -4.06
CA GLY A 255 10.55 -13.09 -3.64
C GLY A 255 10.17 -11.70 -4.14
N ILE A 256 10.26 -10.68 -3.29
CA ILE A 256 9.97 -9.29 -3.66
C ILE A 256 11.18 -8.37 -3.37
N PRO A 257 11.50 -7.43 -4.28
CA PRO A 257 12.66 -6.54 -4.14
C PRO A 257 12.48 -5.45 -3.07
N ASN A 258 11.26 -5.26 -2.59
CA ASN A 258 10.89 -4.27 -1.58
C ASN A 258 9.88 -4.88 -0.62
N ALA A 259 10.02 -4.61 0.69
CA ALA A 259 9.01 -5.03 1.65
C ALA A 259 7.70 -4.27 1.44
N LEU A 260 6.58 -4.97 1.57
CA LEU A 260 5.24 -4.39 1.52
C LEU A 260 5.01 -3.45 2.70
N THR A 261 4.30 -2.35 2.44
CA THR A 261 3.97 -1.35 3.44
C THR A 261 2.53 -1.57 3.90
N ILE A 262 2.34 -1.81 5.19
CA ILE A 262 0.99 -1.92 5.77
C ILE A 262 0.23 -0.60 5.49
N PRO A 263 -1.00 -0.65 4.94
CA PRO A 263 -1.76 0.55 4.63
C PRO A 263 -2.00 1.41 5.86
N GLY A 264 -1.69 2.70 5.72
CA GLY A 264 -1.85 3.70 6.77
C GLY A 264 -3.27 4.26 6.87
N THR A 265 -3.43 5.31 7.64
CA THR A 265 -4.68 6.08 7.73
C THR A 265 -5.01 6.76 6.40
N ILE A 266 -6.26 7.20 6.21
CA ILE A 266 -6.66 7.90 4.98
C ILE A 266 -5.83 9.17 4.79
N ALA A 267 -5.61 9.92 5.87
CA ALA A 267 -4.79 11.13 5.85
C ALA A 267 -3.34 10.84 5.44
N ALA A 268 -2.72 9.81 6.02
CA ALA A 268 -1.33 9.45 5.72
C ALA A 268 -1.18 8.94 4.28
N THR A 269 -2.10 8.08 3.82
CA THR A 269 -2.10 7.59 2.44
C THR A 269 -2.33 8.71 1.44
N ALA A 270 -3.29 9.61 1.70
CA ALA A 270 -3.51 10.76 0.84
C ALA A 270 -2.27 11.67 0.76
N ALA A 271 -1.61 11.91 1.90
CA ALA A 271 -0.40 12.74 1.97
C ALA A 271 0.78 12.18 1.19
N ALA A 272 0.83 10.86 1.00
CA ALA A 272 1.86 10.21 0.19
C ALA A 272 1.63 10.36 -1.33
N ILE A 273 0.46 10.86 -1.76
CA ILE A 273 0.08 10.96 -3.18
C ILE A 273 0.15 12.43 -3.62
N PRO A 274 1.10 12.81 -4.49
CA PRO A 274 1.27 14.21 -4.92
C PRO A 274 0.01 14.83 -5.56
N GLU A 275 -0.76 14.01 -6.29
CA GLU A 275 -2.01 14.40 -6.95
C GLU A 275 -3.15 14.75 -5.98
N LEU A 276 -3.00 14.48 -4.68
CA LEU A 276 -3.99 14.81 -3.65
C LEU A 276 -3.58 15.98 -2.74
N SER A 277 -2.45 16.64 -3.02
CA SER A 277 -1.96 17.76 -2.21
C SER A 277 -2.98 18.91 -2.09
N SER A 278 -3.69 19.26 -3.17
CA SER A 278 -4.74 20.28 -3.15
C SER A 278 -5.96 19.85 -2.33
N LEU A 279 -6.32 18.57 -2.40
CA LEU A 279 -7.40 18.01 -1.59
C LEU A 279 -7.07 18.10 -0.10
N ILE A 280 -5.85 17.73 0.31
CA ILE A 280 -5.41 17.81 1.70
C ILE A 280 -5.44 19.25 2.20
N ALA A 281 -4.95 20.20 1.40
CA ALA A 281 -5.01 21.62 1.75
C ALA A 281 -6.47 22.10 1.91
N ALA A 282 -7.36 21.67 1.00
CA ALA A 282 -8.79 21.98 1.05
C ALA A 282 -9.47 21.40 2.31
N VAL A 283 -9.21 20.13 2.66
CA VAL A 283 -9.73 19.50 3.88
C VAL A 283 -9.19 20.21 5.12
N ASN A 284 -7.88 20.44 5.22
CA ASN A 284 -7.29 21.11 6.39
C ASN A 284 -7.79 22.54 6.57
N GLY A 285 -8.05 23.26 5.48
CA GLY A 285 -8.56 24.63 5.53
C GLY A 285 -10.05 24.75 5.85
N SER A 286 -10.87 23.75 5.47
CA SER A 286 -12.34 23.87 5.50
C SER A 286 -13.04 22.85 6.40
N ALA A 287 -12.39 21.72 6.71
CA ALA A 287 -12.94 20.63 7.50
C ALA A 287 -11.83 19.86 8.24
N PRO A 288 -11.05 20.50 9.13
CA PRO A 288 -9.87 19.89 9.76
C PRO A 288 -10.18 18.64 10.59
N GLN A 289 -11.41 18.50 11.08
CA GLN A 289 -11.86 17.31 11.83
C GLN A 289 -12.22 16.11 10.95
N LEU A 290 -12.35 16.31 9.63
CA LEU A 290 -12.82 15.27 8.72
C LEU A 290 -11.87 14.08 8.71
N PHE A 291 -10.55 14.28 8.59
CA PHE A 291 -9.60 13.17 8.59
C PHE A 291 -9.65 12.33 9.86
N GLN A 292 -9.78 12.96 11.03
CA GLN A 292 -9.91 12.25 12.29
C GLN A 292 -11.19 11.39 12.34
N GLN A 293 -12.29 11.90 11.81
CA GLN A 293 -13.55 11.16 11.73
C GLN A 293 -13.47 10.02 10.72
N LEU A 294 -12.84 10.26 9.57
CA LEU A 294 -12.65 9.24 8.54
C LEU A 294 -11.80 8.10 9.09
N ASP A 295 -10.69 8.39 9.77
CA ASP A 295 -9.77 7.38 10.30
C ASP A 295 -10.41 6.46 11.36
N GLN A 296 -11.46 6.92 12.03
CA GLN A 296 -12.22 6.14 13.02
C GLN A 296 -13.37 5.33 12.40
N THR A 297 -13.76 5.63 11.16
CA THR A 297 -14.93 5.03 10.52
C THR A 297 -14.51 3.80 9.73
N PRO A 298 -15.00 2.59 10.05
CA PRO A 298 -14.73 1.40 9.26
C PRO A 298 -15.52 1.41 7.94
N GLY A 299 -14.88 0.94 6.87
CA GLY A 299 -15.56 0.69 5.59
C GLY A 299 -15.84 1.96 4.80
N LEU A 300 -14.80 2.61 4.31
CA LEU A 300 -14.93 3.80 3.49
C LEU A 300 -14.54 3.53 2.03
N THR A 301 -15.26 4.17 1.12
CA THR A 301 -14.82 4.38 -0.26
C THR A 301 -14.76 5.87 -0.52
N ILE A 302 -13.59 6.38 -0.89
CA ILE A 302 -13.38 7.82 -1.12
C ILE A 302 -13.03 8.04 -2.58
N PHE A 303 -13.86 8.80 -3.29
CA PHE A 303 -13.54 9.32 -4.61
C PHE A 303 -12.70 10.59 -4.42
N ALA A 304 -11.38 10.49 -4.38
CA ALA A 304 -10.51 11.63 -4.10
C ALA A 304 -10.25 12.46 -5.36
N PRO A 305 -10.73 13.72 -5.45
CA PRO A 305 -10.46 14.56 -6.61
C PRO A 305 -8.97 14.91 -6.69
N ILE A 306 -8.38 14.73 -7.87
CA ILE A 306 -6.98 15.10 -8.13
C ILE A 306 -6.80 16.62 -8.18
N ASN A 307 -5.57 17.11 -8.08
CA ASN A 307 -5.23 18.53 -8.12
C ASN A 307 -5.91 19.28 -9.29
N ALA A 308 -5.91 18.69 -10.49
CA ALA A 308 -6.56 19.28 -11.66
C ALA A 308 -8.07 19.48 -11.49
N ALA A 309 -8.74 18.62 -10.73
CA ALA A 309 -10.17 18.73 -10.43
C ALA A 309 -10.48 19.88 -9.46
N LEU A 310 -9.58 20.18 -8.53
CA LEU A 310 -9.73 21.28 -7.57
C LEU A 310 -9.26 22.64 -8.10
N ALA A 311 -8.55 22.68 -9.23
CA ALA A 311 -8.04 23.93 -9.80
C ALA A 311 -9.17 24.89 -10.23
N ASN A 312 -10.35 24.37 -10.57
CA ASN A 312 -11.51 25.16 -11.02
C ASN A 312 -12.78 24.73 -10.28
N PRO A 313 -12.90 25.02 -8.97
CA PRO A 313 -14.07 24.61 -8.22
C PRO A 313 -15.32 25.41 -8.68
N PRO A 314 -16.54 24.84 -8.56
CA PRO A 314 -17.77 25.55 -8.87
C PRO A 314 -17.90 26.83 -8.02
N PRO A 315 -18.46 27.94 -8.55
CA PRO A 315 -18.68 29.16 -7.78
C PRO A 315 -19.62 28.92 -6.58
N ASN A 316 -19.40 29.64 -5.47
CA ASN A 316 -20.10 29.45 -4.18
C ASN A 316 -19.91 28.05 -3.57
N THR A 317 -18.66 27.54 -3.62
CA THR A 317 -18.31 26.17 -3.23
C THR A 317 -18.61 25.90 -1.75
N ASN A 318 -19.70 25.20 -1.46
CA ASN A 318 -19.84 24.49 -0.17
C ASN A 318 -18.88 23.29 -0.19
N LEU A 319 -17.59 23.57 0.00
CA LEU A 319 -16.54 22.55 -0.06
C LEU A 319 -16.76 21.39 0.92
N PRO A 320 -17.13 21.61 2.20
CA PRO A 320 -17.53 20.51 3.08
C PRO A 320 -18.64 19.62 2.49
N GLY A 321 -19.67 20.24 1.89
CA GLY A 321 -20.76 19.54 1.20
C GLY A 321 -20.29 18.75 -0.03
N ILE A 322 -19.31 19.25 -0.78
CA ILE A 322 -18.68 18.51 -1.88
C ILE A 322 -17.92 17.31 -1.33
N LEU A 323 -17.04 17.53 -0.34
CA LEU A 323 -16.18 16.48 0.21
C LEU A 323 -16.99 15.29 0.73
N VAL A 324 -18.10 15.52 1.42
CA VAL A 324 -18.95 14.42 1.91
C VAL A 324 -19.73 13.72 0.81
N ASN A 325 -19.93 14.38 -0.34
CA ASN A 325 -20.54 13.74 -1.50
C ASN A 325 -19.56 12.81 -2.25
N HIS A 326 -18.26 12.98 -2.05
CA HIS A 326 -17.21 12.10 -2.58
C HIS A 326 -16.90 10.89 -1.69
N ILE A 327 -17.59 10.73 -0.57
CA ILE A 327 -17.33 9.65 0.39
C ILE A 327 -18.55 8.74 0.43
N VAL A 328 -18.36 7.44 0.25
CA VAL A 328 -19.37 6.40 0.51
C VAL A 328 -19.01 5.72 1.83
N ASN A 329 -20.01 5.58 2.70
CA ASN A 329 -19.82 5.06 4.05
C ASN A 329 -20.37 3.64 4.23
N GLY A 330 -19.74 2.89 5.12
CA GLY A 330 -20.15 1.54 5.52
C GLY A 330 -19.91 0.48 4.45
N THR A 331 -19.19 0.82 3.39
CA THR A 331 -18.89 -0.11 2.29
C THR A 331 -17.58 0.26 1.61
N VAL A 332 -16.75 -0.75 1.40
CA VAL A 332 -15.52 -0.66 0.59
C VAL A 332 -15.83 -1.22 -0.80
N LEU A 333 -15.72 -0.37 -1.81
CA LEU A 333 -16.02 -0.68 -3.20
C LEU A 333 -14.71 -0.73 -3.96
N TYR A 334 -14.16 -1.91 -4.20
CA TYR A 334 -12.97 -2.04 -5.05
C TYR A 334 -13.34 -1.99 -6.53
N SER A 335 -12.38 -1.71 -7.40
CA SER A 335 -12.58 -1.67 -8.85
C SER A 335 -13.18 -2.96 -9.41
N THR A 336 -12.87 -4.10 -8.79
CA THR A 336 -13.38 -5.42 -9.18
C THR A 336 -14.87 -5.59 -8.93
N THR A 337 -15.49 -4.80 -8.05
CA THR A 337 -16.93 -4.86 -7.73
C THR A 337 -17.70 -3.61 -8.03
N ILE A 338 -17.02 -2.47 -8.21
CA ILE A 338 -17.66 -1.18 -8.37
C ILE A 338 -18.67 -1.16 -9.54
N ALA A 339 -18.38 -1.90 -10.62
CA ALA A 339 -19.26 -2.01 -11.77
C ALA A 339 -20.58 -2.77 -11.49
N ASN A 340 -20.63 -3.59 -10.44
CA ASN A 340 -21.80 -4.39 -10.07
C ASN A 340 -22.64 -3.74 -8.96
N VAL A 341 -22.23 -2.56 -8.48
CA VAL A 341 -22.94 -1.84 -7.42
C VAL A 341 -24.11 -1.07 -8.02
N THR A 342 -25.33 -1.41 -7.60
CA THR A 342 -26.55 -0.76 -8.10
C THR A 342 -27.08 0.33 -7.17
N ASN A 343 -26.58 0.42 -5.93
CA ASN A 343 -27.03 1.38 -4.93
C ASN A 343 -25.87 1.80 -4.02
N ALA A 344 -25.03 2.73 -4.48
CA ALA A 344 -24.13 3.46 -3.59
C ALA A 344 -24.75 4.80 -3.21
N THR A 345 -24.59 5.18 -1.94
CA THR A 345 -25.05 6.46 -1.42
C THR A 345 -23.88 7.14 -0.75
N SER A 346 -23.64 8.40 -1.08
CA SER A 346 -22.60 9.19 -0.44
C SER A 346 -22.96 9.53 1.00
N ALA A 347 -21.98 9.94 1.80
CA ALA A 347 -22.18 10.47 3.15
C ALA A 347 -23.00 11.76 3.13
N GLY A 348 -23.02 12.46 1.99
CA GLY A 348 -23.92 13.57 1.70
C GLY A 348 -25.34 13.17 1.28
N GLY A 349 -25.66 11.87 1.21
CA GLY A 349 -27.00 11.36 0.87
C GLY A 349 -27.30 11.29 -0.63
N SER A 350 -26.37 11.67 -1.51
CA SER A 350 -26.59 11.57 -2.95
C SER A 350 -26.36 10.14 -3.42
N HIS A 351 -27.17 9.71 -4.39
CA HIS A 351 -26.97 8.43 -5.06
C HIS A 351 -25.76 8.50 -6.00
N ILE A 352 -24.95 7.44 -6.00
CA ILE A 352 -23.82 7.26 -6.90
C ILE A 352 -24.05 6.00 -7.74
N ASP A 353 -24.11 6.20 -9.05
CA ASP A 353 -24.09 5.15 -10.06
C ASP A 353 -22.67 4.91 -10.57
N PHE A 354 -22.41 3.70 -11.06
CA PHE A 354 -21.15 3.37 -11.73
C PHE A 354 -21.38 2.95 -13.17
N ILE A 355 -20.51 3.45 -14.06
CA ILE A 355 -20.55 3.16 -15.48
C ILE A 355 -19.18 2.60 -15.85
N ASN A 356 -19.15 1.37 -16.36
CA ASN A 356 -17.93 0.76 -16.90
C ASN A 356 -18.10 0.60 -18.41
N ASN A 357 -17.17 1.15 -19.18
CA ASN A 357 -17.15 1.04 -20.63
C ASN A 357 -15.70 0.92 -21.14
N GLY A 358 -15.52 0.86 -22.46
CA GLY A 358 -14.19 0.72 -23.07
C GLY A 358 -13.22 1.90 -22.83
N THR A 359 -13.69 3.03 -22.29
CA THR A 359 -12.85 4.20 -21.98
C THR A 359 -12.51 4.33 -20.49
N GLY A 360 -13.10 3.49 -19.63
CA GLY A 360 -12.77 3.42 -18.21
C GLY A 360 -13.99 3.20 -17.31
N THR A 361 -13.75 3.34 -16.01
CA THR A 361 -14.77 3.29 -14.97
C THR A 361 -15.11 4.71 -14.52
N TYR A 362 -16.40 5.01 -14.45
CA TYR A 362 -16.92 6.33 -14.08
C TYR A 362 -17.85 6.21 -12.88
N ALA A 363 -17.79 7.20 -12.00
CA ALA A 363 -18.75 7.40 -10.92
C ALA A 363 -19.64 8.59 -11.26
N ARG A 364 -20.96 8.43 -11.18
CA ARG A 364 -21.94 9.45 -11.53
C ARG A 364 -22.84 9.77 -10.35
N SER A 365 -22.97 11.05 -10.02
CA SER A 365 -23.92 11.56 -9.02
C SER A 365 -24.64 12.76 -9.63
N GLY A 366 -25.97 12.68 -9.74
CA GLY A 366 -26.78 13.70 -10.42
C GLY A 366 -26.32 13.88 -11.88
N GLU A 367 -26.00 15.12 -12.26
CA GLU A 367 -25.52 15.45 -13.61
C GLU A 367 -24.00 15.31 -13.77
N LYS A 368 -23.26 15.07 -12.68
CA LYS A 368 -21.80 14.96 -12.70
C LYS A 368 -21.37 13.52 -12.92
N THR A 369 -20.55 13.31 -13.95
CA THR A 369 -19.89 12.02 -14.22
C THR A 369 -18.39 12.21 -14.15
N LEU A 370 -17.72 11.46 -13.28
CA LEU A 370 -16.30 11.57 -13.00
C LEU A 370 -15.60 10.30 -13.47
N LEU A 371 -14.48 10.45 -14.17
CA LEU A 371 -13.60 9.33 -14.50
C LEU A 371 -12.80 8.95 -13.25
N ILE A 372 -12.78 7.67 -12.91
CA ILE A 372 -11.83 7.11 -11.95
C ILE A 372 -10.49 6.95 -12.66
N VAL A 373 -9.54 7.83 -12.35
CA VAL A 373 -8.22 7.88 -13.01
C VAL A 373 -7.25 6.87 -12.44
N GLN A 374 -7.40 6.52 -11.17
CA GLN A 374 -6.65 5.47 -10.49
C GLN A 374 -7.56 4.85 -9.43
N SER A 375 -7.66 3.53 -9.43
CA SER A 375 -8.46 2.79 -8.46
C SER A 375 -7.61 2.04 -7.44
N ASP A 376 -8.25 1.62 -6.37
CA ASP A 376 -7.73 0.65 -5.39
C ASP A 376 -6.52 1.13 -4.58
N ILE A 377 -6.52 2.40 -4.19
CA ILE A 377 -5.53 2.88 -3.21
C ILE A 377 -5.99 2.43 -1.83
N ILE A 378 -5.38 1.37 -1.32
CA ILE A 378 -5.76 0.72 -0.07
C ILE A 378 -5.39 1.59 1.13
N THR A 379 -6.31 1.70 2.09
CA THR A 379 -6.08 2.32 3.39
C THR A 379 -6.42 1.34 4.51
N ARG A 380 -6.07 1.69 5.75
CA ARG A 380 -6.39 0.92 6.95
C ARG A 380 -7.86 0.54 7.08
N ASN A 381 -8.76 1.41 6.63
CA ASN A 381 -10.20 1.33 6.88
C ASN A 381 -11.05 1.45 5.62
N GLY A 382 -10.45 1.36 4.43
CA GLY A 382 -11.19 1.51 3.18
C GLY A 382 -10.31 1.57 1.95
N VAL A 383 -10.83 2.25 0.94
CA VAL A 383 -10.18 2.43 -0.37
C VAL A 383 -10.37 3.87 -0.86
N ILE A 384 -9.34 4.39 -1.52
CA ILE A 384 -9.37 5.65 -2.24
C ILE A 384 -9.33 5.35 -3.75
N HIS A 385 -10.19 6.03 -4.51
CA HIS A 385 -10.18 6.07 -5.96
C HIS A 385 -9.97 7.51 -6.40
N LEU A 386 -8.93 7.80 -7.17
CA LEU A 386 -8.69 9.14 -7.68
C LEU A 386 -9.70 9.46 -8.79
N VAL A 387 -10.26 10.66 -8.77
CA VAL A 387 -11.23 11.10 -9.78
C VAL A 387 -10.84 12.44 -10.41
N ASN A 388 -11.22 12.63 -11.67
CA ASN A 388 -10.85 13.80 -12.47
C ASN A 388 -11.75 15.04 -12.28
N GLY A 389 -12.71 15.02 -11.34
CA GLY A 389 -13.65 16.12 -11.16
C GLY A 389 -14.34 16.13 -9.81
N LEU A 390 -15.33 17.03 -9.67
CA LEU A 390 -16.09 17.24 -8.46
C LEU A 390 -17.57 16.90 -8.68
N PHE A 391 -18.13 16.08 -7.80
CA PHE A 391 -19.57 16.01 -7.60
C PHE A 391 -20.13 17.33 -7.08
N ASP A 392 -21.43 17.52 -7.26
CA ASP A 392 -22.15 18.67 -6.73
C ASP A 392 -22.16 18.65 -5.19
N PRO A 393 -22.21 19.81 -4.53
CA PRO A 393 -22.25 19.89 -3.08
C PRO A 393 -23.52 19.23 -2.53
N SER A 394 -23.37 18.43 -1.48
CA SER A 394 -24.51 18.05 -0.66
C SER A 394 -25.01 19.23 0.18
N THR A 395 -26.32 19.33 0.34
CA THR A 395 -26.97 20.23 1.31
C THR A 395 -27.21 19.55 2.66
N ALA A 396 -26.88 18.26 2.78
CA ALA A 396 -27.03 17.51 4.02
C ALA A 396 -25.83 17.74 4.95
N THR A 397 -26.10 17.87 6.25
CA THR A 397 -25.05 17.85 7.26
C THR A 397 -24.61 16.40 7.45
N PRO A 398 -23.33 16.06 7.22
CA PRO A 398 -22.86 14.71 7.47
C PRO A 398 -22.92 14.41 8.97
N THR A 399 -23.56 13.29 9.35
CA THR A 399 -23.57 12.83 10.74
C THR A 399 -22.37 11.91 10.98
N PHE A 400 -21.48 12.25 11.90
CA PHE A 400 -20.33 11.42 12.29
C PHE A 400 -20.44 10.96 13.77
N PRO A 401 -20.03 9.72 14.13
CA PRO A 401 -19.58 8.65 13.24
C PRO A 401 -20.74 8.23 12.34
N LEU A 402 -20.44 8.01 11.07
CA LEU A 402 -21.48 7.72 10.10
C LEU A 402 -22.14 6.40 10.49
N PRO A 403 -23.45 6.39 10.86
CA PRO A 403 -24.08 5.18 11.38
C PRO A 403 -24.00 4.11 10.30
N ASN A 404 -23.39 2.98 10.66
CA ASN A 404 -23.32 1.84 9.78
C ASN A 404 -24.71 1.19 9.71
N GLN A 405 -25.61 1.72 8.88
CA GLN A 405 -26.91 1.08 8.63
C GLN A 405 -26.77 -0.24 7.86
N ASN A 406 -25.58 -0.48 7.33
CA ASN A 406 -25.20 -1.67 6.62
C ASN A 406 -24.21 -2.46 7.49
N ASN A 407 -24.71 -3.38 8.31
CA ASN A 407 -23.91 -4.57 8.65
C ASN A 407 -23.57 -5.42 7.38
N ALA A 408 -23.70 -4.83 6.18
CA ALA A 408 -23.48 -5.43 4.90
C ALA A 408 -21.97 -5.53 4.66
N THR A 409 -21.62 -6.75 4.33
CA THR A 409 -20.35 -7.25 3.87
C THR A 409 -19.63 -6.25 2.96
N GLU A 410 -18.31 -6.19 3.06
CA GLU A 410 -17.48 -5.81 1.92
C GLU A 410 -18.04 -6.52 0.68
N THR A 411 -18.49 -5.77 -0.33
CA THR A 411 -19.08 -6.40 -1.52
C THR A 411 -17.95 -7.15 -2.21
N ALA A 412 -18.00 -8.48 -2.15
CA ALA A 412 -16.90 -9.39 -2.43
C ALA A 412 -16.28 -9.16 -3.81
N GLY A 413 -15.18 -8.40 -3.85
CA GLY A 413 -14.32 -8.16 -5.02
C GLY A 413 -13.06 -8.99 -4.99
N ILE A 414 -13.08 -10.08 -4.25
CA ILE A 414 -11.95 -10.96 -4.01
C ILE A 414 -11.79 -11.86 -5.23
N THR A 415 -10.62 -11.79 -5.88
CA THR A 415 -10.24 -12.84 -6.82
C THR A 415 -9.90 -14.08 -5.99
N GLN A 416 -10.72 -15.13 -6.09
CA GLN A 416 -10.56 -16.33 -5.27
C GLN A 416 -9.18 -16.95 -5.50
N VAL A 417 -8.42 -17.04 -4.41
CA VAL A 417 -7.14 -17.73 -4.32
C VAL A 417 -7.43 -19.22 -4.07
N GLU A 418 -6.77 -20.13 -4.80
CA GLU A 418 -7.08 -21.55 -4.71
C GLU A 418 -6.70 -22.12 -3.34
N GLY A 419 -7.61 -22.89 -2.72
CA GLY A 419 -7.41 -23.46 -1.38
C GLY A 419 -7.62 -22.50 -0.20
N ALA A 420 -7.98 -21.23 -0.43
CA ALA A 420 -8.35 -20.30 0.64
C ALA A 420 -9.74 -20.64 1.18
N ASN A 421 -9.81 -21.49 2.20
CA ASN A 421 -11.07 -21.84 2.85
C ASN A 421 -11.59 -20.65 3.69
N LEU A 422 -12.40 -19.76 3.08
CA LEU A 422 -13.00 -18.58 3.71
C LEU A 422 -14.18 -18.90 4.65
N THR A 423 -14.40 -20.17 5.01
CA THR A 423 -15.68 -20.65 5.54
C THR A 423 -16.02 -20.28 6.98
N THR A 424 -15.11 -19.70 7.76
CA THR A 424 -15.41 -19.41 9.19
C THR A 424 -16.11 -18.06 9.44
N ALA A 425 -16.11 -17.13 8.47
CA ALA A 425 -16.83 -15.85 8.62
C ALA A 425 -18.26 -15.88 8.06
N ALA A 426 -18.53 -16.70 7.02
CA ALA A 426 -19.83 -16.75 6.37
C ALA A 426 -20.91 -17.48 7.20
N GLN A 427 -20.53 -18.44 8.06
CA GLN A 427 -21.50 -19.28 8.77
C GLN A 427 -22.17 -18.57 9.97
N ASN A 428 -21.50 -17.61 10.62
CA ASN A 428 -22.10 -16.85 11.73
C ASN A 428 -23.08 -15.75 11.27
N ALA A 429 -23.07 -15.37 10.00
CA ALA A 429 -24.04 -14.41 9.46
C ALA A 429 -25.41 -15.05 9.15
N GLN A 430 -25.46 -16.34 8.80
CA GLN A 430 -26.73 -17.03 8.51
C GLN A 430 -27.51 -17.46 9.76
N GLN A 431 -26.89 -17.60 10.92
CA GLN A 431 -27.59 -17.99 12.14
C GLN A 431 -28.34 -16.84 12.84
N SER A 432 -28.09 -15.58 12.46
CA SER A 432 -28.75 -14.41 13.08
C SER A 432 -30.01 -13.93 12.34
N SER A 433 -30.31 -14.47 11.15
CA SER A 433 -31.49 -14.06 10.35
C SER A 433 -32.74 -14.92 10.60
N ALA A 434 -32.66 -15.94 11.45
CA ALA A 434 -33.79 -16.79 11.80
C ALA A 434 -34.30 -16.47 13.21
N LEU A 435 -34.78 -15.24 13.44
CA LEU A 435 -35.69 -14.87 14.55
C LEU A 435 -36.03 -13.37 14.44
N ARG A 436 -37.05 -13.04 13.64
CA ARG A 436 -37.95 -11.85 13.81
C ARG A 436 -38.97 -11.81 12.67
N SER A 437 -39.87 -12.79 12.66
CA SER A 437 -41.16 -12.67 11.99
C SER A 437 -42.19 -12.19 13.01
N VAL A 438 -42.44 -10.89 13.12
CA VAL A 438 -43.62 -10.35 13.82
C VAL A 438 -44.18 -9.14 13.06
N SER A 439 -45.20 -9.47 12.26
CA SER A 439 -46.45 -8.75 11.95
C SER A 439 -46.45 -7.24 11.68
N SER A 440 -46.81 -6.92 10.44
CA SER A 440 -47.51 -5.69 10.04
C SER A 440 -48.99 -5.69 10.53
N PRO A 441 -49.59 -4.53 10.82
CA PRO A 441 -51.04 -4.42 11.01
C PRO A 441 -51.73 -3.96 9.72
N GLY A 442 -52.78 -4.66 9.31
CA GLY A 442 -53.60 -4.24 8.16
C GLY A 442 -54.76 -5.18 7.87
N SER A 443 -55.90 -4.90 8.53
CA SER A 443 -57.29 -5.17 8.12
C SER A 443 -57.69 -6.56 7.65
N LEU A 444 -58.53 -7.25 8.44
CA LEU A 444 -59.63 -8.05 7.88
C LEU A 444 -60.89 -7.94 8.76
N VAL A 445 -61.93 -7.39 8.14
CA VAL A 445 -63.34 -7.46 8.53
C VAL A 445 -63.82 -8.89 8.30
N ALA A 446 -64.39 -9.53 9.32
CA ALA A 446 -65.19 -10.73 9.12
C ALA A 446 -66.35 -10.77 10.12
N VAL A 447 -67.54 -10.77 9.52
CA VAL A 447 -68.87 -10.88 10.09
C VAL A 447 -69.03 -12.24 10.78
N PHE A 448 -69.54 -12.26 12.01
CA PHE A 448 -70.19 -13.44 12.59
C PHE A 448 -71.50 -13.05 13.26
N THR A 449 -72.58 -13.48 12.63
CA THR A 449 -73.96 -13.48 13.10
C THR A 449 -74.24 -14.64 14.05
N MET A 450 -75.16 -14.38 15.00
CA MET A 450 -76.05 -15.35 15.68
C MET A 450 -75.40 -16.33 16.68
N LEU A 451 -75.96 -16.67 17.84
CA LEU A 451 -77.22 -16.37 18.50
C LEU A 451 -77.19 -17.02 19.90
N LEU A 452 -77.86 -16.35 20.87
CA LEU A 452 -78.65 -16.92 21.98
C LEU A 452 -78.03 -17.36 23.34
N VAL A 453 -78.66 -16.78 24.39
CA VAL A 453 -78.88 -17.20 25.80
C VAL A 453 -77.64 -17.33 26.69
N GLY A 454 -77.53 -16.72 27.85
CA GLY A 454 -78.49 -16.06 28.74
C GLY A 454 -78.12 -16.40 30.19
N ALA A 455 -78.58 -15.56 31.11
CA ALA A 455 -78.52 -15.67 32.57
C ALA A 455 -77.18 -15.31 33.26
N PHE A 456 -77.14 -14.74 34.47
CA PHE A 456 -77.98 -13.85 35.31
C PHE A 456 -77.21 -13.80 36.65
N VAL A 457 -77.43 -12.77 37.48
CA VAL A 457 -77.06 -12.66 38.92
C VAL A 457 -75.55 -12.36 39.19
N LEU A 458 -75.13 -11.34 39.93
CA LEU A 458 -75.75 -10.26 40.73
C LEU A 458 -74.78 -9.07 40.72
#